data_AF-A0A6G0U0W0-F1
#
_entry.id   AF-A0A6G0U0W0-F1
#
_cell.length_a   1.000
_cell.length_b   1.000
_cell.length_c   1.000
_cell.angle_alpha   90.00
_cell.angle_beta   90.00
_cell.angle_gamma   90.00
#
_symmetry.space_group_name_H-M   'P 1'
#
loop_
_entity.id
_entity.type
_entity.pdbx_description
1 polymer ?
#
loop_
_entity_poly.entity_id
_entity_poly.type
_entity_poly.pdbx_seq_one_letter_code
_entity_poly.pdbx_strand_id
1 'polypeptide(L)'
;MHNVAHRQQITPSEPVLVKMAQHDLTTKPTLSYVFFRECRKFEVNKQLYSKSKQLISAQGLTCSWKQPVFYDFQCPMTKDLLFDIISEIQNAAFEKNLDITPTSWFINPVSKKKVHVFADVPHLLKLARNHFIDKGFVLPENVYIGKNVLEGYLKISKKSEFELAFRFSEKHINVTGTLRQNMELATQVFSNRLAEALKYCGKKKYAIYASELIKLFNDCFDLLNTQLPIDKFTKSYGLDEDSQNELLKKMDSTIENMKVHGSKKRLPFQTGILVTNASLSNLLIDIKNNYNDISYIMTRRVTSDVLENLSFI
;
A
#
# COMPACT_ATOMS: atom_id res chain seq x y z
N MET A 1 51.25 -26.87 8.11
CA MET A 1 50.28 -27.93 7.80
C MET A 1 48.91 -27.49 8.32
N HIS A 2 48.26 -26.54 7.65
CA HIS A 2 47.08 -26.76 6.80
C HIS A 2 45.96 -27.55 7.49
N ASN A 3 45.12 -26.83 8.24
CA ASN A 3 43.75 -27.24 8.54
C ASN A 3 42.86 -26.70 7.42
N VAL A 4 42.47 -27.58 6.50
CA VAL A 4 41.50 -27.27 5.44
C VAL A 4 40.11 -27.33 6.07
N ALA A 5 39.54 -26.16 6.38
CA ALA A 5 38.12 -26.06 6.69
C ALA A 5 37.33 -26.31 5.40
N HIS A 6 36.61 -27.44 5.35
CA HIS A 6 35.64 -27.72 4.30
C HIS A 6 34.60 -26.58 4.26
N ARG A 7 34.67 -25.74 3.22
CA ARG A 7 33.52 -24.95 2.77
C ARG A 7 32.48 -25.94 2.28
N GLN A 8 31.42 -26.17 3.06
CA GLN A 8 30.17 -26.66 2.49
C GLN A 8 29.68 -25.60 1.51
N GLN A 9 29.79 -25.89 0.22
CA GLN A 9 29.04 -25.19 -0.82
C GLN A 9 27.57 -25.46 -0.54
N ILE A 10 26.85 -24.45 -0.06
CA ILE A 10 25.39 -24.47 -0.03
C ILE A 10 24.95 -24.29 -1.48
N THR A 11 24.49 -25.39 -2.10
CA THR A 11 23.83 -25.38 -3.40
C THR A 11 22.58 -24.50 -3.34
N PRO A 12 22.21 -23.79 -4.42
CA PRO A 12 20.93 -23.09 -4.48
C PRO A 12 19.82 -24.10 -4.21
N SER A 13 19.02 -23.87 -3.17
CA SER A 13 17.80 -24.66 -2.94
C SER A 13 16.84 -24.39 -4.10
N GLU A 14 16.29 -25.44 -4.69
CA GLU A 14 15.21 -25.31 -5.67
C GLU A 14 14.04 -24.51 -5.08
N PRO A 15 13.33 -23.70 -5.89
CA PRO A 15 12.16 -22.96 -5.43
C PRO A 15 11.11 -23.94 -4.89
N VAL A 16 10.76 -23.82 -3.61
CA VAL A 16 9.79 -24.72 -2.96
C VAL A 16 8.39 -24.13 -3.08
N LEU A 17 7.59 -24.72 -3.96
CA LEU A 17 6.15 -24.46 -4.00
C LEU A 17 5.48 -25.20 -2.82
N VAL A 18 4.85 -24.46 -1.90
CA VAL A 18 4.13 -25.08 -0.79
C VAL A 18 2.81 -25.60 -1.33
N LYS A 19 2.68 -26.93 -1.47
CA LYS A 19 1.43 -27.57 -1.91
C LYS A 19 0.27 -27.13 -1.02
N MET A 20 -0.80 -26.64 -1.64
CA MET A 20 -2.03 -26.27 -0.96
C MET A 20 -2.61 -27.50 -0.26
N ALA A 21 -2.84 -27.41 1.06
CA ALA A 21 -3.71 -28.37 1.73
C ALA A 21 -5.11 -28.20 1.14
N GLN A 22 -5.67 -29.29 0.59
CA GLN A 22 -7.05 -29.35 0.12
C GLN A 22 -7.99 -29.19 1.31
N HIS A 23 -8.26 -27.95 1.72
CA HIS A 23 -9.34 -27.65 2.65
C HIS A 23 -10.42 -26.87 1.90
N ASP A 24 -11.52 -27.56 1.63
CA ASP A 24 -12.82 -27.10 1.13
C ASP A 24 -12.86 -25.77 0.37
N LEU A 25 -12.51 -25.81 -0.92
CA LEU A 25 -12.94 -24.82 -1.92
C LEU A 25 -14.34 -25.13 -2.50
N THR A 26 -15.09 -26.06 -1.89
CA THR A 26 -16.28 -26.69 -2.49
C THR A 26 -17.61 -26.02 -2.14
N THR A 27 -17.67 -25.05 -1.22
CA THR A 27 -18.94 -24.41 -0.83
C THR A 27 -18.82 -22.88 -0.76
N LYS A 28 -19.17 -22.23 -1.88
CA LYS A 28 -19.27 -20.78 -2.20
C LYS A 28 -18.13 -20.22 -3.05
N PRO A 29 -18.42 -19.31 -4.01
CA PRO A 29 -17.40 -18.68 -4.84
C PRO A 29 -16.44 -17.87 -3.97
N THR A 30 -15.26 -18.42 -3.73
CA THR A 30 -14.20 -17.81 -2.93
C THR A 30 -13.29 -17.02 -3.86
N LEU A 31 -13.43 -15.69 -3.89
CA LEU A 31 -12.53 -14.83 -4.66
C LEU A 31 -11.22 -14.66 -3.89
N SER A 32 -10.11 -14.99 -4.56
CA SER A 32 -8.77 -15.09 -3.95
C SER A 32 -7.82 -14.10 -4.61
N TYR A 33 -6.99 -13.42 -3.80
CA TYR A 33 -5.96 -12.48 -4.26
C TYR A 33 -4.59 -13.01 -3.86
N VAL A 34 -3.59 -12.65 -4.66
CA VAL A 34 -2.19 -13.00 -4.41
C VAL A 34 -1.42 -11.72 -4.10
N PHE A 35 -0.80 -11.67 -2.93
CA PHE A 35 0.03 -10.55 -2.49
C PHE A 35 1.51 -10.91 -2.58
N PHE A 36 2.31 -9.96 -3.05
CA PHE A 36 3.75 -10.12 -3.27
C PHE A 36 4.52 -9.22 -2.31
N ARG A 37 5.53 -9.77 -1.62
CA ARG A 37 6.47 -8.95 -0.85
C ARG A 37 7.89 -9.50 -0.93
N GLU A 38 8.83 -8.61 -1.25
CA GLU A 38 10.26 -8.83 -1.11
C GLU A 38 10.70 -8.34 0.28
N CYS A 39 11.18 -9.24 1.14
CA CYS A 39 11.75 -8.91 2.45
C CYS A 39 13.28 -8.91 2.36
N ARG A 40 13.92 -7.74 2.47
CA ARG A 40 15.39 -7.62 2.32
C ARG A 40 16.20 -7.99 3.56
N LYS A 41 15.55 -8.12 4.73
CA LYS A 41 16.14 -8.58 6.00
C LYS A 41 15.06 -9.34 6.77
N PHE A 42 15.42 -10.50 7.30
CA PHE A 42 14.51 -11.31 8.10
C PHE A 42 15.31 -12.11 9.15
N GLU A 43 14.63 -12.52 10.21
CA GLU A 43 15.21 -13.21 11.36
C GLU A 43 14.49 -14.55 11.52
N VAL A 44 15.23 -15.66 11.45
CA VAL A 44 14.71 -17.01 11.76
C VAL A 44 15.55 -17.54 12.90
N ASN A 45 14.91 -17.99 13.98
CA ASN A 45 15.58 -18.55 15.16
C ASN A 45 16.69 -17.64 15.74
N LYS A 46 16.47 -16.32 15.80
CA LYS A 46 17.43 -15.30 16.28
C LYS A 46 18.72 -15.19 15.46
N GLN A 47 18.77 -15.78 14.27
CA GLN A 47 19.84 -15.55 13.30
C GLN A 47 19.41 -14.51 12.27
N LEU A 48 20.20 -13.45 12.17
CA LEU A 48 20.01 -12.40 11.16
C LEU A 48 20.55 -12.91 9.82
N TYR A 49 19.66 -13.12 8.86
CA TYR A 49 20.05 -13.46 7.49
C TYR A 49 20.24 -12.17 6.68
N SER A 50 21.40 -12.06 6.01
CA SER A 50 21.73 -10.92 5.13
C SER A 50 21.16 -11.04 3.71
N LYS A 51 20.45 -12.15 3.43
CA LYS A 51 19.86 -12.45 2.12
C LYS A 51 18.41 -11.95 2.07
N SER A 52 17.95 -11.49 0.90
CA SER A 52 16.53 -11.18 0.71
C SER A 52 15.71 -12.48 0.68
N LYS A 53 14.52 -12.47 1.28
CA LYS A 53 13.51 -13.51 1.23
C LYS A 53 12.31 -12.98 0.45
N GLN A 54 11.95 -13.65 -0.61
CA GLN A 54 10.70 -13.42 -1.32
C GLN A 54 9.62 -14.28 -0.66
N LEU A 55 8.48 -13.68 -0.30
CA LEU A 55 7.32 -14.39 0.25
C LEU A 55 6.06 -13.95 -0.48
N ILE A 56 5.23 -14.92 -0.86
CA ILE A 56 3.94 -14.68 -1.48
C ILE A 56 2.88 -15.43 -0.67
N SER A 57 1.77 -14.76 -0.40
CA SER A 57 0.60 -15.38 0.21
C SER A 57 -0.64 -15.16 -0.64
N ALA A 58 -1.49 -16.17 -0.71
CA ALA A 58 -2.86 -16.04 -1.15
C ALA A 58 -3.76 -15.67 0.04
N GLN A 59 -4.77 -14.84 -0.19
CA GLN A 59 -5.75 -14.43 0.81
C GLN A 59 -7.15 -14.34 0.19
N GLY A 60 -8.16 -14.72 0.97
CA GLY A 60 -9.57 -14.55 0.60
C GLY A 60 -10.02 -13.10 0.66
N LEU A 61 -10.68 -12.62 -0.41
CA LEU A 61 -11.26 -11.28 -0.43
C LEU A 61 -12.55 -11.19 0.39
N THR A 62 -13.42 -12.19 0.26
CA THR A 62 -14.73 -12.21 0.93
C THR A 62 -14.74 -13.05 2.20
N CYS A 63 -13.76 -13.94 2.34
CA CYS A 63 -13.66 -14.89 3.44
C CYS A 63 -12.33 -14.77 4.16
N SER A 64 -12.32 -15.09 5.45
CA SER A 64 -11.17 -14.88 6.33
C SER A 64 -10.23 -16.09 6.29
N TRP A 65 -9.45 -16.21 5.22
CA TRP A 65 -8.37 -17.19 5.11
C TRP A 65 -7.13 -16.56 4.44
N LYS A 66 -5.96 -17.10 4.76
CA LYS A 66 -4.66 -16.69 4.20
C LYS A 66 -3.69 -17.87 4.23
N GLN A 67 -2.87 -18.01 3.20
CA GLN A 67 -1.90 -19.09 3.11
C GLN A 67 -0.63 -18.64 2.34
N PRO A 68 0.58 -18.89 2.85
CA PRO A 68 1.80 -18.78 2.06
C PRO A 68 1.78 -19.76 0.88
N VAL A 69 2.05 -19.27 -0.33
CA VAL A 69 2.02 -20.07 -1.57
C VAL A 69 3.39 -20.19 -2.22
N PHE A 70 4.30 -19.26 -1.94
CA PHE A 70 5.67 -19.30 -2.44
C PHE A 70 6.62 -18.62 -1.46
N TYR A 71 7.81 -19.19 -1.31
CA TYR A 71 8.93 -18.51 -0.67
C TYR A 71 10.24 -18.93 -1.32
N ASP A 72 11.19 -18.00 -1.40
CA ASP A 72 12.54 -18.27 -1.89
C ASP A 72 13.54 -17.22 -1.38
N PHE A 73 14.84 -17.52 -1.39
CA PHE A 73 15.90 -16.61 -0.99
C PHE A 73 16.66 -16.06 -2.20
N GLN A 74 16.92 -14.75 -2.20
CA GLN A 74 17.65 -14.04 -3.26
C GLN A 74 17.00 -14.17 -4.64
N CYS A 75 15.69 -14.40 -4.68
CA CYS A 75 14.93 -14.61 -5.90
C CYS A 75 14.04 -13.37 -6.19
N PRO A 76 14.39 -12.52 -7.18
CA PRO A 76 13.55 -11.41 -7.56
C PRO A 76 12.24 -11.92 -8.20
N MET A 77 11.13 -11.24 -7.94
CA MET A 77 9.85 -11.56 -8.57
C MET A 77 9.87 -11.19 -10.06
N THR A 78 10.15 -12.16 -10.93
CA THR A 78 10.06 -11.99 -12.39
C THR A 78 8.63 -12.22 -12.88
N LYS A 79 8.32 -11.72 -14.09
CA LYS A 79 7.03 -11.96 -14.74
C LYS A 79 6.74 -13.46 -14.89
N ASP A 80 7.74 -14.23 -15.32
CA ASP A 80 7.57 -15.65 -15.57
C ASP A 80 7.29 -16.41 -14.27
N LEU A 81 8.07 -16.12 -13.21
CA LEU A 81 7.87 -16.69 -11.88
C LEU A 81 6.50 -16.31 -11.29
N LEU A 82 6.11 -15.04 -11.39
CA LEU A 82 4.80 -14.57 -10.99
C LEU A 82 3.69 -15.37 -11.68
N PHE A 83 3.82 -15.51 -13.00
CA PHE A 83 2.86 -16.26 -13.77
C PHE A 83 2.90 -17.75 -13.43
N ASP A 84 4.06 -18.34 -13.14
CA ASP A 84 4.18 -19.74 -12.72
C ASP A 84 3.43 -19.94 -11.42
N ILE A 85 3.58 -19.04 -10.46
CA ILE A 85 2.88 -19.13 -9.17
C ILE A 85 1.37 -18.95 -9.34
N ILE A 86 0.93 -17.97 -10.13
CA ILE A 86 -0.49 -17.78 -10.46
C ILE A 86 -1.03 -19.03 -11.17
N SER A 87 -0.24 -19.55 -12.12
CA SER A 87 -0.54 -20.78 -12.82
C SER A 87 -0.64 -21.94 -11.85
N GLU A 88 0.29 -22.20 -10.94
CA GLU A 88 0.20 -23.30 -9.98
C GLU A 88 -0.99 -23.17 -9.01
N ILE A 89 -1.31 -21.95 -8.56
CA ILE A 89 -2.52 -21.69 -7.75
C ILE A 89 -3.80 -22.02 -8.54
N GLN A 90 -3.77 -21.85 -9.86
CA GLN A 90 -4.92 -22.06 -10.73
C GLN A 90 -4.92 -23.39 -11.49
N ASN A 91 -3.76 -24.02 -11.73
CA ASN A 91 -3.46 -25.23 -12.51
C ASN A 91 -3.83 -26.51 -11.76
N ALA A 92 -4.73 -26.36 -10.79
CA ALA A 92 -5.97 -27.14 -10.85
C ALA A 92 -6.72 -27.05 -12.21
N ALA A 93 -6.35 -26.17 -13.16
CA ALA A 93 -6.46 -26.28 -14.64
C ALA A 93 -5.67 -25.15 -15.39
N PHE A 94 -4.93 -25.54 -16.46
CA PHE A 94 -4.08 -24.89 -17.51
C PHE A 94 -4.57 -23.58 -18.21
N GLU A 95 -3.84 -22.73 -19.00
CA GLU A 95 -2.44 -22.52 -19.47
C GLU A 95 -2.26 -21.05 -20.03
N LYS A 96 -1.02 -20.53 -20.15
CA LYS A 96 -0.63 -19.10 -20.23
C LYS A 96 -0.63 -18.38 -21.60
N ASN A 97 -0.83 -17.05 -21.55
CA ASN A 97 -0.07 -15.98 -22.26
C ASN A 97 -0.61 -14.58 -21.89
N LEU A 98 0.22 -13.56 -21.57
CA LEU A 98 0.02 -12.13 -21.95
C LEU A 98 1.11 -11.15 -21.44
N ASP A 99 1.13 -9.96 -22.02
CA ASP A 99 1.99 -8.81 -21.73
C ASP A 99 1.59 -8.01 -20.48
N ILE A 100 2.58 -7.62 -19.68
CA ILE A 100 2.41 -6.73 -18.52
C ILE A 100 2.86 -5.33 -18.96
N THR A 101 1.90 -4.46 -19.18
CA THR A 101 2.10 -3.00 -19.22
C THR A 101 1.88 -2.38 -17.83
N PRO A 102 2.30 -1.12 -17.58
CA PRO A 102 2.06 -0.41 -16.33
C PRO A 102 0.59 0.05 -16.21
N THR A 103 -0.33 -0.90 -16.37
CA THR A 103 -1.78 -0.75 -16.29
C THR A 103 -2.27 -1.21 -14.92
N SER A 104 -3.46 -0.77 -14.51
CA SER A 104 -4.10 -1.19 -13.25
C SER A 104 -4.47 -2.67 -13.20
N TRP A 105 -4.29 -3.40 -14.30
CA TRP A 105 -4.55 -4.83 -14.38
C TRP A 105 -3.73 -5.49 -15.50
N PHE A 106 -3.62 -6.81 -15.44
CA PHE A 106 -3.13 -7.67 -16.52
C PHE A 106 -4.08 -8.87 -16.69
N ILE A 107 -4.00 -9.57 -17.81
CA ILE A 107 -4.82 -10.76 -18.04
C ILE A 107 -4.19 -11.94 -17.31
N ASN A 108 -5.02 -12.60 -16.50
CA ASN A 108 -4.65 -13.84 -15.84
C ASN A 108 -4.19 -14.86 -16.90
N PRO A 109 -3.00 -15.48 -16.74
CA PRO A 109 -2.46 -16.35 -17.75
C PRO A 109 -3.38 -17.55 -18.03
N VAL A 110 -4.07 -18.07 -17.01
CA VAL A 110 -4.91 -19.27 -17.07
C VAL A 110 -6.37 -18.93 -17.34
N SER A 111 -7.03 -18.23 -16.41
CA SER A 111 -8.48 -18.01 -16.44
C SER A 111 -8.93 -16.95 -17.44
N LYS A 112 -7.99 -16.22 -18.04
CA LYS A 112 -8.20 -15.05 -18.91
C LYS A 112 -9.01 -13.91 -18.27
N LYS A 113 -9.29 -13.98 -16.97
CA LYS A 113 -9.90 -12.89 -16.20
C LYS A 113 -8.87 -11.80 -15.89
N LYS A 114 -9.32 -10.59 -15.60
CA LYS A 114 -8.42 -9.50 -15.18
C LYS A 114 -7.87 -9.76 -13.79
N VAL A 115 -6.57 -9.55 -13.61
CA VAL A 115 -5.88 -9.48 -12.31
C VAL A 115 -5.53 -8.03 -12.07
N HIS A 116 -6.12 -7.42 -11.05
CA HIS A 116 -5.91 -6.02 -10.68
C HIS A 116 -4.66 -5.85 -9.82
N VAL A 117 -3.87 -4.82 -10.10
CA VAL A 117 -2.56 -4.58 -9.47
C VAL A 117 -2.69 -3.49 -8.41
N PHE A 118 -2.31 -3.79 -7.18
CA PHE A 118 -2.34 -2.84 -6.07
C PHE A 118 -0.92 -2.54 -5.60
N ALA A 119 -0.65 -1.27 -5.31
CA ALA A 119 0.53 -0.86 -4.56
C ALA A 119 0.24 -0.89 -3.05
N ASP A 120 1.28 -1.10 -2.25
CA ASP A 120 1.19 -1.08 -0.78
C ASP A 120 0.83 0.31 -0.26
N VAL A 121 -0.44 0.50 0.07
CA VAL A 121 -1.03 1.78 0.50
C VAL A 121 -0.32 2.38 1.73
N PRO A 122 -0.10 1.62 2.83
CA PRO A 122 0.77 2.06 3.93
C PRO A 122 2.14 2.57 3.46
N HIS A 123 2.80 1.85 2.57
CA HIS A 123 4.09 2.28 2.03
C HIS A 123 3.99 3.58 1.21
N LEU A 124 2.95 3.73 0.38
CA LEU A 124 2.71 4.94 -0.38
C LEU A 124 2.55 6.17 0.53
N LEU A 125 1.82 6.04 1.64
CA LEU A 125 1.66 7.14 2.61
C LEU A 125 2.99 7.53 3.25
N LYS A 126 3.85 6.56 3.59
CA LYS A 126 5.21 6.83 4.10
C LYS A 126 6.06 7.58 3.10
N LEU A 127 6.02 7.18 1.81
CA LEU A 127 6.74 7.86 0.75
C LEU A 127 6.23 9.29 0.55
N ALA A 128 4.90 9.48 0.51
CA ALA A 128 4.29 10.79 0.44
C ALA A 128 4.75 11.68 1.61
N ARG A 129 4.77 11.15 2.83
CA ARG A 129 5.24 11.85 4.03
C ARG A 129 6.70 12.26 3.88
N ASN A 130 7.56 11.32 3.50
CA ASN A 130 8.99 11.57 3.36
C ASN A 130 9.25 12.67 2.33
N HIS A 131 8.59 12.62 1.16
CA HIS A 131 8.73 13.66 0.15
C HIS A 131 8.17 15.01 0.61
N PHE A 132 7.03 15.02 1.31
CA PHE A 132 6.43 16.24 1.86
C PHE A 132 7.36 16.96 2.84
N ILE A 133 8.04 16.20 3.70
CA ILE A 133 8.99 16.75 4.68
C ILE A 133 10.30 17.16 4.02
N ASP A 134 10.89 16.29 3.18
CA ASP A 134 12.24 16.49 2.63
C ASP A 134 12.27 17.58 1.56
N LYS A 135 11.21 17.68 0.75
CA LYS A 135 11.17 18.55 -0.44
C LYS A 135 9.93 19.44 -0.48
N GLY A 136 8.80 18.94 0.01
CA GLY A 136 7.50 19.58 -0.20
C GLY A 136 6.94 19.29 -1.59
N PHE A 137 5.72 19.78 -1.79
CA PHE A 137 4.96 19.65 -3.02
C PHE A 137 4.69 21.02 -3.64
N VAL A 138 4.64 21.04 -4.96
CA VAL A 138 4.21 22.17 -5.77
C VAL A 138 2.87 21.79 -6.39
N LEU A 139 1.82 22.46 -5.92
CA LEU A 139 0.46 22.33 -6.45
C LEU A 139 0.29 23.17 -7.73
N PRO A 140 -0.86 23.09 -8.42
CA PRO A 140 -1.21 24.02 -9.49
C PRO A 140 -0.98 25.49 -9.11
N GLU A 141 -0.78 26.33 -10.12
CA GLU A 141 -0.45 27.76 -9.95
C GLU A 141 0.88 28.00 -9.21
N ASN A 142 1.80 27.02 -9.21
CA ASN A 142 3.09 27.06 -8.53
C ASN A 142 3.01 27.29 -7.01
N VAL A 143 1.91 26.86 -6.37
CA VAL A 143 1.76 26.96 -4.92
C VAL A 143 2.64 25.92 -4.23
N TYR A 144 3.68 26.37 -3.54
CA TYR A 144 4.56 25.51 -2.75
C TYR A 144 4.01 25.24 -1.35
N ILE A 145 4.03 23.98 -0.94
CA ILE A 145 3.64 23.51 0.39
C ILE A 145 4.66 22.48 0.86
N GLY A 146 5.24 22.66 2.04
CA GLY A 146 6.12 21.67 2.61
C GLY A 146 6.20 21.77 4.12
N LYS A 147 7.32 21.28 4.68
CA LYS A 147 7.56 21.24 6.12
C LYS A 147 7.37 22.59 6.84
N ASN A 148 7.55 23.72 6.15
CA ASN A 148 7.38 25.05 6.70
C ASN A 148 5.97 25.29 7.28
N VAL A 149 4.95 24.66 6.71
CA VAL A 149 3.57 24.75 7.21
C VAL A 149 3.43 24.02 8.55
N LEU A 150 4.04 22.84 8.65
CA LEU A 150 4.08 22.03 9.86
C LEU A 150 4.86 22.72 10.99
N GLU A 151 6.03 23.27 10.66
CA GLU A 151 6.85 24.06 11.60
C GLU A 151 6.09 25.31 12.07
N GLY A 152 5.34 25.95 11.18
CA GLY A 152 4.47 27.08 11.49
C GLY A 152 3.39 26.71 12.50
N TYR A 153 2.73 25.55 12.31
CA TYR A 153 1.74 25.05 13.26
C TYR A 153 2.33 24.80 14.65
N LEU A 154 3.47 24.11 14.75
CA LEU A 154 4.12 23.85 16.05
C LEU A 154 4.47 25.12 16.81
N LYS A 155 4.91 26.18 16.10
CA LYS A 155 5.21 27.48 16.72
C LYS A 155 3.97 28.16 17.31
N ILE A 156 2.81 27.98 16.69
CA ILE A 156 1.53 28.52 17.16
C ILE A 156 1.01 27.66 18.33
N SER A 157 1.01 26.33 18.15
CA SER A 157 0.51 25.37 19.15
C SER A 157 1.24 25.47 20.48
N LYS A 158 2.56 25.65 20.47
CA LYS A 158 3.36 25.83 21.70
C LYS A 158 3.02 27.09 22.50
N LYS A 159 2.38 28.08 21.87
CA LYS A 159 1.99 29.34 22.52
C LYS A 159 0.53 29.33 23.00
N SER A 160 -0.29 28.41 22.50
CA SER A 160 -1.69 28.28 22.88
C SER A 160 -1.84 27.37 24.10
N GLU A 161 -2.81 27.67 24.96
CA GLU A 161 -3.14 26.82 26.12
C GLU A 161 -3.72 25.45 25.70
N PHE A 162 -4.29 25.36 24.50
CA PHE A 162 -4.94 24.15 23.98
C PHE A 162 -4.34 23.72 22.63
N GLU A 163 -3.75 22.52 22.60
CA GLU A 163 -3.19 21.94 21.38
C GLU A 163 -4.26 21.19 20.56
N LEU A 164 -4.70 21.78 19.43
CA LEU A 164 -5.72 21.19 18.56
C LEU A 164 -5.33 19.79 18.01
N ALA A 165 -4.05 19.63 17.64
CA ALA A 165 -3.48 18.37 17.16
C ALA A 165 -2.39 17.87 18.12
N PHE A 166 -2.76 17.61 19.38
CA PHE A 166 -1.87 17.20 20.48
C PHE A 166 -0.94 16.00 20.21
N ARG A 167 -1.25 15.14 19.22
CA ARG A 167 -0.36 14.03 18.83
C ARG A 167 0.79 14.49 17.93
N PHE A 168 0.61 15.60 17.22
CA PHE A 168 1.58 16.15 16.31
C PHE A 168 2.67 16.92 17.07
N SER A 169 3.93 16.57 16.80
CA SER A 169 5.10 17.08 17.54
C SER A 169 6.33 17.15 16.64
N GLU A 170 7.44 17.70 17.14
CA GLU A 170 8.69 17.80 16.39
C GLU A 170 9.22 16.47 15.83
N LYS A 171 8.90 15.35 16.50
CA LYS A 171 9.23 13.98 16.03
C LYS A 171 8.64 13.65 14.65
N HIS A 172 7.56 14.33 14.27
CA HIS A 172 6.88 14.15 12.98
C HIS A 172 7.59 14.87 11.84
N ILE A 173 8.40 15.88 12.15
CA ILE A 173 9.16 16.68 11.18
C ILE A 173 10.60 16.15 11.10
N ASN A 174 11.21 15.87 12.25
CA ASN A 174 12.59 15.42 12.37
C ASN A 174 12.71 13.89 12.20
N VAL A 175 12.28 13.40 11.04
CA VAL A 175 12.17 11.95 10.75
C VAL A 175 13.45 11.43 10.09
N THR A 176 14.28 10.73 10.88
CA THR A 176 15.54 10.12 10.41
C THR A 176 15.57 8.61 10.66
N GLY A 177 16.39 7.90 9.86
CA GLY A 177 16.64 6.47 10.05
C GLY A 177 15.36 5.62 10.08
N THR A 178 15.22 4.79 11.11
CA THR A 178 14.09 3.86 11.30
C THR A 178 12.75 4.56 11.45
N LEU A 179 12.70 5.81 11.91
CA LEU A 179 11.46 6.60 12.03
C LEU A 179 10.81 6.86 10.65
N ARG A 180 11.58 6.79 9.56
CA ARG A 180 11.04 6.89 8.19
C ARG A 180 10.12 5.71 7.83
N GLN A 181 10.26 4.58 8.52
CA GLN A 181 9.41 3.40 8.35
C GLN A 181 8.21 3.36 9.28
N ASN A 182 8.14 4.25 10.28
CA ASN A 182 7.06 4.28 11.26
C ASN A 182 5.76 4.78 10.59
N MET A 183 4.76 3.90 10.53
CA MET A 183 3.45 4.18 9.96
C MET A 183 2.63 5.17 10.79
N GLU A 184 2.71 5.09 12.11
CA GLU A 184 1.96 5.97 13.01
C GLU A 184 2.37 7.44 12.82
N LEU A 185 3.67 7.71 12.67
CA LEU A 185 4.13 9.08 12.37
C LEU A 185 3.63 9.56 11.01
N ALA A 186 3.51 8.67 10.01
CA ALA A 186 3.02 9.05 8.69
C ALA A 186 1.51 9.37 8.72
N THR A 187 0.71 8.56 9.41
CA THR A 187 -0.74 8.80 9.54
C THR A 187 -1.04 10.03 10.38
N GLN A 188 -0.22 10.34 11.40
CA GLN A 188 -0.40 11.56 12.21
C GLN A 188 -0.05 12.84 11.43
N VAL A 189 0.94 12.81 10.53
CA VAL A 189 1.23 13.92 9.59
C VAL A 189 0.05 14.14 8.63
N PHE A 190 -0.54 13.08 8.11
CA PHE A 190 -1.69 13.16 7.21
C PHE A 190 -3.03 12.97 7.93
N SER A 191 -3.19 13.52 9.14
CA SER A 191 -4.40 13.29 9.93
C SER A 191 -5.45 14.37 9.74
N ASN A 192 -6.72 13.99 9.84
CA ASN A 192 -7.84 14.92 9.85
C ASN A 192 -7.68 16.02 10.93
N ARG A 193 -7.22 15.66 12.13
CA ARG A 193 -7.00 16.62 13.22
C ARG A 193 -5.98 17.70 12.84
N LEU A 194 -4.88 17.31 12.19
CA LEU A 194 -3.87 18.27 11.75
C LEU A 194 -4.39 19.15 10.60
N ALA A 195 -5.18 18.60 9.67
CA ALA A 195 -5.85 19.39 8.64
C ALA A 195 -6.74 20.47 9.27
N GLU A 196 -7.64 20.10 10.18
CA GLU A 196 -8.52 21.06 10.84
C GLU A 196 -7.75 22.10 11.66
N ALA A 197 -6.69 21.69 12.36
CA ALA A 197 -5.83 22.62 13.09
C ALA A 197 -5.13 23.62 12.15
N LEU A 198 -4.62 23.16 11.00
CA LEU A 198 -4.00 24.03 9.99
C LEU A 198 -4.99 24.99 9.35
N LYS A 199 -6.22 24.52 9.10
CA LYS A 199 -7.31 25.34 8.58
C LYS A 199 -7.70 26.43 9.58
N TYR A 200 -7.84 26.08 10.86
CA TYR A 200 -8.18 27.02 11.93
C TYR A 200 -7.07 28.06 12.18
N CYS A 201 -5.81 27.63 12.26
CA CYS A 201 -4.68 28.51 12.50
C CYS A 201 -4.24 29.29 11.23
N GLY A 202 -4.70 28.87 10.05
CA GLY A 202 -4.24 29.35 8.76
C GLY A 202 -4.84 30.70 8.37
N LYS A 203 -4.09 31.79 8.51
CA LYS A 203 -4.43 33.09 7.91
C LYS A 203 -3.94 33.25 6.47
N LYS A 204 -3.01 32.39 6.04
CA LYS A 204 -2.34 32.48 4.72
C LYS A 204 -2.84 31.39 3.79
N LYS A 205 -2.99 31.73 2.51
CA LYS A 205 -3.51 30.83 1.45
C LYS A 205 -2.84 29.45 1.43
N TYR A 206 -1.51 29.40 1.60
CA TYR A 206 -0.76 28.13 1.59
C TYR A 206 -1.10 27.19 2.75
N ALA A 207 -1.54 27.71 3.91
CA ALA A 207 -1.95 26.87 5.04
C ALA A 207 -3.29 26.19 4.76
N ILE A 208 -4.19 26.88 4.06
CA ILE A 208 -5.47 26.33 3.60
C ILE A 208 -5.21 25.20 2.60
N TYR A 209 -4.38 25.44 1.58
CA TYR A 209 -4.02 24.38 0.63
C TYR A 209 -3.35 23.17 1.30
N ALA A 210 -2.51 23.41 2.32
CA ALA A 210 -1.90 22.32 3.07
C ALA A 210 -2.95 21.52 3.84
N SER A 211 -3.92 22.20 4.46
CA SER A 211 -5.02 21.55 5.18
C SER A 211 -5.86 20.66 4.25
N GLU A 212 -6.20 21.16 3.07
CA GLU A 212 -6.98 20.43 2.07
C GLU A 212 -6.23 19.21 1.56
N LEU A 213 -4.94 19.36 1.27
CA LEU A 213 -4.09 18.26 0.83
C LEU A 213 -3.96 17.19 1.91
N ILE A 214 -3.69 17.59 3.16
CA ILE A 214 -3.55 16.69 4.30
C ILE A 214 -4.86 15.93 4.54
N LYS A 215 -6.01 16.62 4.47
CA LYS A 215 -7.33 16.00 4.58
C LYS A 215 -7.59 14.99 3.46
N LEU A 216 -7.22 15.34 2.23
CA LEU A 216 -7.39 14.46 1.07
C LEU A 216 -6.57 13.17 1.22
N PHE A 217 -5.32 13.26 1.68
CA PHE A 217 -4.52 12.09 2.02
C PHE A 217 -5.13 11.26 3.16
N ASN A 218 -5.63 11.91 4.22
CA ASN A 218 -6.32 11.22 5.32
C ASN A 218 -7.48 10.37 4.79
N ASP A 219 -8.39 10.99 4.07
CA ASP A 219 -9.66 10.38 3.68
C ASP A 219 -9.46 9.27 2.66
N CYS A 220 -8.58 9.50 1.68
CA CYS A 220 -8.23 8.47 0.71
C CYS A 220 -7.52 7.29 1.40
N PHE A 221 -6.61 7.54 2.34
CA PHE A 221 -5.96 6.48 3.09
C PHE A 221 -6.94 5.69 3.96
N ASP A 222 -7.87 6.36 4.65
CA ASP A 222 -8.91 5.70 5.45
C ASP A 222 -9.80 4.82 4.56
N LEU A 223 -10.19 5.29 3.36
CA LEU A 223 -10.97 4.50 2.40
C LEU A 223 -10.19 3.29 1.88
N LEU A 224 -8.89 3.44 1.62
CA LEU A 224 -8.01 2.37 1.14
C LEU A 224 -7.54 1.41 2.24
N ASN A 225 -8.05 1.57 3.47
CA ASN A 225 -7.59 0.80 4.62
C ASN A 225 -8.70 0.27 5.54
N THR A 226 -9.92 0.10 5.05
CA THR A 226 -11.07 -0.37 5.84
C THR A 226 -10.99 -1.87 6.15
N GLN A 227 -11.24 -2.24 7.40
CA GLN A 227 -11.26 -3.64 7.86
C GLN A 227 -12.66 -4.20 8.09
N LEU A 228 -13.65 -3.32 8.24
CA LEU A 228 -15.05 -3.64 8.51
C LEU A 228 -15.94 -2.94 7.46
N PRO A 229 -17.21 -3.36 7.29
CA PRO A 229 -18.15 -2.66 6.41
C PRO A 229 -18.21 -1.16 6.70
N ILE A 230 -18.18 -0.79 7.98
CA ILE A 230 -17.96 0.58 8.44
C ILE A 230 -16.81 0.53 9.43
N ASP A 231 -15.69 1.19 9.11
CA ASP A 231 -14.50 1.28 9.94
C ASP A 231 -14.37 2.72 10.46
N LYS A 232 -14.64 2.90 11.75
CA LYS A 232 -14.81 4.22 12.40
C LYS A 232 -15.93 5.03 11.72
N PHE A 233 -15.56 5.98 10.86
CA PHE A 233 -16.46 6.86 10.13
C PHE A 233 -16.39 6.62 8.61
N THR A 234 -15.62 5.63 8.17
CA THR A 234 -15.36 5.35 6.76
C THR A 234 -16.06 4.07 6.36
N LYS A 235 -16.97 4.16 5.41
CA LYS A 235 -17.61 3.01 4.79
C LYS A 235 -16.63 2.30 3.85
N SER A 236 -16.65 0.98 3.83
CA SER A 236 -15.93 0.16 2.85
C SER A 236 -16.35 0.50 1.41
N TYR A 237 -15.43 0.30 0.46
CA TYR A 237 -15.61 0.76 -0.91
C TYR A 237 -16.76 0.01 -1.61
N GLY A 238 -17.73 0.76 -2.15
CA GLY A 238 -18.96 0.24 -2.77
C GLY A 238 -20.23 0.47 -1.96
N LEU A 239 -20.11 0.80 -0.66
CA LEU A 239 -21.26 1.14 0.20
C LEU A 239 -21.74 2.60 0.05
N ASP A 240 -20.92 3.46 -0.56
CA ASP A 240 -21.22 4.87 -0.85
C ASP A 240 -20.43 5.28 -2.10
N GLU A 241 -20.69 4.53 -3.17
CA GLU A 241 -19.84 4.50 -4.35
C GLU A 241 -19.66 5.87 -5.01
N ASP A 242 -20.71 6.70 -5.06
CA ASP A 242 -20.65 8.03 -5.65
C ASP A 242 -19.65 8.92 -4.91
N SER A 243 -19.81 9.07 -3.60
CA SER A 243 -18.94 9.88 -2.74
C SER A 243 -17.50 9.35 -2.72
N GLN A 244 -17.35 8.03 -2.69
CA GLN A 244 -16.05 7.36 -2.69
C GLN A 244 -15.33 7.55 -4.03
N ASN A 245 -16.03 7.43 -5.15
CA ASN A 245 -15.47 7.67 -6.48
C ASN A 245 -15.10 9.13 -6.69
N GLU A 246 -15.88 10.08 -6.16
CA GLU A 246 -15.51 11.50 -6.17
C GLU A 246 -14.22 11.73 -5.38
N LEU A 247 -14.08 11.12 -4.20
CA LEU A 247 -12.85 11.18 -3.40
C LEU A 247 -11.64 10.62 -4.16
N LEU A 248 -11.76 9.45 -4.80
CA LEU A 248 -10.68 8.85 -5.59
C LEU A 248 -10.31 9.74 -6.78
N LYS A 249 -11.29 10.27 -7.53
CA LYS A 249 -11.05 11.21 -8.65
C LYS A 249 -10.37 12.49 -8.19
N LYS A 250 -10.74 13.03 -7.03
CA LYS A 250 -10.11 14.21 -6.45
C LYS A 250 -8.66 13.93 -6.08
N MET A 251 -8.38 12.75 -5.50
CA MET A 251 -7.02 12.31 -5.24
C MET A 251 -6.23 12.19 -6.56
N ASP A 252 -6.76 11.51 -7.56
CA ASP A 252 -6.09 11.31 -8.85
C ASP A 252 -5.73 12.65 -9.50
N SER A 253 -6.71 13.55 -9.63
CA SER A 253 -6.49 14.90 -10.17
C SER A 253 -5.42 15.67 -9.38
N THR A 254 -5.42 15.55 -8.04
CA THR A 254 -4.40 16.20 -7.21
C THR A 254 -3.01 15.60 -7.47
N ILE A 255 -2.89 14.28 -7.52
CA ILE A 255 -1.62 13.56 -7.74
C ILE A 255 -1.05 13.83 -9.14
N GLU A 256 -1.92 13.91 -10.15
CA GLU A 256 -1.53 14.17 -11.54
C GLU A 256 -0.98 15.59 -11.73
N ASN A 257 -1.58 16.56 -11.05
CA ASN A 257 -1.25 17.97 -11.20
C ASN A 257 -0.21 18.47 -10.19
N MET A 258 0.02 17.77 -9.09
CA MET A 258 1.09 18.11 -8.14
C MET A 258 2.46 17.56 -8.56
N LYS A 259 3.52 18.25 -8.15
CA LYS A 259 4.91 17.79 -8.32
C LYS A 259 5.62 17.77 -6.98
N VAL A 260 6.53 16.81 -6.79
CA VAL A 260 7.51 16.92 -5.70
C VAL A 260 8.48 18.03 -6.05
N HIS A 261 8.72 18.96 -5.12
CA HIS A 261 9.58 20.10 -5.38
C HIS A 261 10.99 19.65 -5.79
N GLY A 262 11.51 20.25 -6.86
CA GLY A 262 12.78 19.86 -7.47
C GLY A 262 12.72 18.62 -8.37
N SER A 263 11.58 17.91 -8.46
CA SER A 263 11.38 16.82 -9.42
C SER A 263 10.73 17.33 -10.70
N LYS A 264 11.30 16.95 -11.85
CA LYS A 264 10.71 17.19 -13.18
C LYS A 264 9.73 16.08 -13.60
N LYS A 265 9.81 14.92 -12.96
CA LYS A 265 9.03 13.72 -13.32
C LYS A 265 8.12 13.30 -12.17
N ARG A 266 7.04 12.60 -12.52
CA ARG A 266 6.19 11.89 -11.56
C ARG A 266 7.03 10.83 -10.84
N LEU A 267 6.93 10.77 -9.51
CA LEU A 267 7.65 9.80 -8.71
C LEU A 267 6.86 8.48 -8.57
N PRO A 268 7.52 7.36 -8.20
CA PRO A 268 6.86 6.06 -8.09
C PRO A 268 5.64 6.05 -7.16
N PHE A 269 5.67 6.78 -6.04
CA PHE A 269 4.53 6.80 -5.11
C PHE A 269 3.29 7.45 -5.73
N GLN A 270 3.47 8.50 -6.56
CA GLN A 270 2.36 9.14 -7.27
C GLN A 270 1.73 8.15 -8.26
N THR A 271 2.56 7.42 -9.02
CA THR A 271 2.08 6.39 -9.94
C THR A 271 1.38 5.25 -9.19
N GLY A 272 1.91 4.84 -8.03
CA GLY A 272 1.30 3.82 -7.18
C GLY A 272 -0.09 4.21 -6.68
N ILE A 273 -0.31 5.47 -6.30
CA ILE A 273 -1.64 5.96 -5.90
C ILE A 273 -2.63 5.87 -7.06
N LEU A 274 -2.25 6.38 -8.24
CA LEU A 274 -3.12 6.35 -9.43
C LEU A 274 -3.48 4.93 -9.86
N VAL A 275 -2.49 4.03 -9.86
CA VAL A 275 -2.70 2.61 -10.18
C VAL A 275 -3.64 1.98 -9.17
N THR A 276 -3.41 2.16 -7.86
CA THR A 276 -4.26 1.60 -6.80
C THR A 276 -5.71 2.09 -6.90
N ASN A 277 -5.92 3.39 -7.13
CA ASN A 277 -7.27 3.95 -7.26
C ASN A 277 -8.01 3.35 -8.46
N ALA A 278 -7.36 3.31 -9.62
CA ALA A 278 -7.93 2.70 -10.82
C ALA A 278 -8.20 1.19 -10.63
N SER A 279 -7.29 0.47 -9.98
CA SER A 279 -7.45 -0.96 -9.67
C SER A 279 -8.62 -1.21 -8.74
N LEU A 280 -8.82 -0.38 -7.72
CA LEU A 280 -9.92 -0.53 -6.78
C LEU A 280 -11.28 -0.37 -7.48
N SER A 281 -11.43 0.69 -8.29
CA SER A 281 -12.67 0.94 -9.03
C SER A 281 -12.97 -0.16 -10.04
N ASN A 282 -11.98 -0.54 -10.86
CA ASN A 282 -12.17 -1.60 -11.84
C ASN A 282 -12.46 -2.95 -11.18
N LEU A 283 -11.87 -3.19 -10.02
CA LEU A 283 -12.09 -4.42 -9.30
C LEU A 283 -13.52 -4.54 -8.77
N LEU A 284 -14.08 -3.46 -8.22
CA LEU A 284 -15.47 -3.47 -7.75
C LEU A 284 -16.44 -3.72 -8.92
N ILE A 285 -16.20 -3.09 -10.07
CA ILE A 285 -16.98 -3.30 -11.29
C ILE A 285 -16.93 -4.78 -11.71
N ASP A 286 -15.72 -5.35 -11.80
CA ASP A 286 -15.56 -6.76 -12.18
C ASP A 286 -16.22 -7.70 -11.17
N ILE A 287 -16.14 -7.41 -9.87
CA ILE A 287 -16.80 -8.21 -8.83
C ILE A 287 -18.32 -8.16 -8.98
N LYS A 288 -18.91 -6.96 -9.09
CA LYS A 288 -20.37 -6.80 -9.23
C LYS A 288 -20.91 -7.47 -10.49
N ASN A 289 -20.15 -7.43 -11.59
CA ASN A 289 -20.53 -8.07 -12.85
C ASN A 289 -20.47 -9.61 -12.79
N ASN A 290 -19.60 -10.18 -11.96
CA ASN A 290 -19.40 -11.63 -11.89
C ASN A 290 -20.06 -12.28 -10.66
N TYR A 291 -20.44 -11.50 -9.65
CA TYR A 291 -20.95 -11.99 -8.36
C TYR A 291 -22.04 -11.05 -7.81
N ASN A 292 -23.29 -11.49 -7.90
CA ASN A 292 -24.46 -10.69 -7.49
C ASN A 292 -24.53 -10.39 -5.98
N ASP A 293 -23.91 -11.22 -5.14
CA ASP A 293 -23.99 -11.11 -3.68
C ASP A 293 -22.93 -10.18 -3.07
N ILE A 294 -22.02 -9.63 -3.88
CA ILE A 294 -20.91 -8.80 -3.39
C ILE A 294 -21.11 -7.36 -3.86
N SER A 295 -21.43 -6.48 -2.92
CA SER A 295 -21.67 -5.05 -3.19
C SER A 295 -20.53 -4.12 -2.78
N TYR A 296 -19.56 -4.60 -1.99
CA TYR A 296 -18.47 -3.79 -1.46
C TYR A 296 -17.17 -4.58 -1.23
N ILE A 297 -16.07 -3.85 -1.03
CA ILE A 297 -14.73 -4.38 -0.75
C ILE A 297 -14.21 -3.78 0.56
N MET A 298 -13.80 -4.64 1.50
CA MET A 298 -12.97 -4.24 2.65
C MET A 298 -11.53 -4.05 2.17
N THR A 299 -11.08 -2.82 2.04
CA THR A 299 -9.86 -2.47 1.30
C THR A 299 -8.56 -2.90 1.96
N ARG A 300 -8.55 -3.14 3.28
CA ARG A 300 -7.40 -3.77 3.96
C ARG A 300 -7.08 -5.17 3.41
N ARG A 301 -8.04 -5.84 2.76
CA ARG A 301 -7.83 -7.15 2.12
C ARG A 301 -7.15 -7.06 0.77
N VAL A 302 -6.92 -5.85 0.24
CA VAL A 302 -6.14 -5.59 -0.97
C VAL A 302 -4.78 -4.95 -0.67
N THR A 303 -4.35 -4.91 0.61
CA THR A 303 -3.04 -4.41 1.03
C THR A 303 -2.12 -5.54 1.50
N SER A 304 -0.81 -5.33 1.42
CA SER A 304 0.22 -6.29 1.84
C SER A 304 0.44 -6.36 3.36
N ASP A 305 -0.39 -5.71 4.18
CA ASP A 305 -0.23 -5.69 5.64
C ASP A 305 -0.23 -7.09 6.26
N VAL A 306 -0.96 -8.04 5.65
CA VAL A 306 -1.00 -9.44 6.09
C VAL A 306 0.37 -10.12 6.03
N LEU A 307 1.22 -9.71 5.07
CA LEU A 307 2.58 -10.21 4.93
C LEU A 307 3.54 -9.62 5.97
N GLU A 308 3.24 -8.45 6.55
CA GLU A 308 4.05 -7.90 7.64
C GLU A 308 3.96 -8.78 8.89
N ASN A 309 2.75 -9.21 9.23
CA ASN A 309 2.51 -10.09 10.37
C ASN A 309 3.09 -11.50 10.18
N LEU A 310 3.19 -11.97 8.93
CA LEU A 310 3.78 -13.28 8.61
C LEU A 310 5.31 -13.24 8.53
N SER A 311 5.91 -12.07 8.28
CA SER A 311 7.38 -11.94 8.16
C SER A 311 8.15 -12.06 9.48
N PHE A 312 7.45 -12.15 10.62
CA PHE A 312 8.00 -12.39 11.96
C PHE A 312 7.98 -13.87 12.38
N ILE A 313 7.55 -14.77 11.50
CA ILE A 313 7.60 -16.23 11.67
C ILE A 313 8.71 -16.79 10.76
#